data_AF-A0A7C1ZSK1-F1
#
_entry.id   AF-A0A7C1ZSK1-F1
#
_cell.length_a   1.000
_cell.length_b   1.000
_cell.length_c   1.000
_cell.angle_alpha   90.00
_cell.angle_beta   90.00
_cell.angle_gamma   90.00
#
_symmetry.space_group_name_H-M   'P 1'
#
loop_
_entity.id
_entity.type
_entity.pdbx_description
1 polymer ?
#
loop_
_entity_poly.entity_id
_entity_poly.type
_entity_poly.pdbx_seq_one_letter_code
_entity_poly.pdbx_strand_id
1 'polypeptide(L)'
;MLSKIKRYLKMQCSIVVPVYNEASVLPIFLKRLTELCQNWENQGIITQVILVDDGSIDESVEIMQKSAPPSSEIVVLERNYG
;
A
#
# COMPACT_ATOMS: atom_id res chain seq x y z
N MET A 1 10.59 -10.88 -39.36
CA MET A 1 10.43 -11.60 -38.08
C MET A 1 10.32 -10.57 -36.95
N LEU A 2 9.22 -9.81 -36.96
CA LEU A 2 8.94 -8.82 -35.90
C LEU A 2 8.33 -9.59 -34.74
N SER A 3 9.12 -9.75 -33.69
CA SER A 3 8.72 -10.36 -32.44
C SER A 3 7.43 -9.72 -31.93
N LYS A 4 6.45 -10.57 -31.66
CA LYS A 4 5.14 -10.26 -31.08
C LYS A 4 5.30 -9.24 -29.94
N ILE A 5 4.98 -7.98 -30.21
CA ILE A 5 4.80 -6.98 -29.16
C ILE A 5 3.50 -7.37 -28.45
N LYS A 6 3.62 -8.21 -27.41
CA LYS A 6 2.58 -8.35 -26.40
C LYS A 6 2.50 -7.02 -25.67
N ARG A 7 1.69 -6.09 -26.19
CA ARG A 7 1.29 -4.89 -25.47
C ARG A 7 0.31 -5.35 -24.39
N TYR A 8 0.83 -5.88 -23.29
CA TYR A 8 0.05 -6.09 -22.09
C TYR A 8 -0.48 -4.71 -21.68
N LEU A 9 -1.81 -4.53 -21.66
CA LEU A 9 -2.38 -3.41 -20.92
C LEU A 9 -1.84 -3.54 -19.49
N LYS A 10 -1.16 -2.50 -19.00
CA LYS A 10 -0.80 -2.46 -17.59
C LYS A 10 -2.09 -2.47 -16.79
N MET A 11 -2.30 -3.51 -16.00
CA MET A 11 -3.44 -3.59 -15.09
C MET A 11 -3.17 -2.66 -13.90
N GLN A 12 -4.19 -1.95 -13.43
CA GLN A 12 -4.09 -1.10 -12.23
C GLN A 12 -4.86 -1.75 -11.09
N CYS A 13 -4.28 -1.74 -9.89
CA CYS A 13 -4.89 -2.27 -8.68
C CYS A 13 -4.69 -1.27 -7.53
N SER A 14 -5.78 -0.83 -6.90
CA SER A 14 -5.73 -0.03 -5.68
C SER A 14 -5.93 -0.95 -4.47
N ILE A 15 -5.01 -0.86 -3.51
CA ILE A 15 -5.02 -1.61 -2.26
C ILE A 15 -5.33 -0.61 -1.15
N VAL A 16 -6.53 -0.69 -0.58
CA VAL A 16 -6.97 0.17 0.53
C VAL A 16 -6.86 -0.62 1.83
N VAL A 17 -6.14 -0.07 2.81
CA VAL A 17 -5.86 -0.74 4.08
C VAL A 17 -6.34 0.15 5.23
N PRO A 18 -7.40 -0.22 5.97
CA PRO A 18 -7.74 0.46 7.20
C PRO A 18 -6.71 0.10 8.29
N VAL A 19 -6.34 1.09 9.09
CA VAL A 19 -5.36 0.96 10.18
C VAL A 19 -5.94 1.60 11.43
N TYR A 20 -6.01 0.83 12.51
CA TYR A 20 -6.44 1.30 13.82
C TYR A 20 -5.68 0.58 14.92
N ASN A 21 -4.77 1.27 15.59
CA ASN A 21 -3.95 0.73 16.68
C ASN A 21 -3.17 -0.56 16.33
N GLU A 22 -2.51 -0.58 15.17
CA GLU A 22 -1.79 -1.74 14.63
C GLU A 22 -0.26 -1.60 14.70
N ALA A 23 0.27 -0.70 15.54
CA ALA A 23 1.70 -0.35 15.56
C ALA A 23 2.64 -1.58 15.65
N SER A 24 2.24 -2.61 16.41
CA SER A 24 3.07 -3.82 16.59
C SER A 24 3.23 -4.68 15.33
N VAL A 25 2.23 -4.69 14.45
CA VAL A 25 2.21 -5.55 13.24
C VAL A 25 2.50 -4.78 11.96
N LEU A 26 2.32 -3.46 11.99
CA LEU A 26 2.46 -2.60 10.82
C LEU A 26 3.83 -2.70 10.13
N PRO A 27 4.98 -2.81 10.84
CA PRO A 27 6.29 -2.95 10.19
C PRO A 27 6.40 -4.21 9.32
N ILE A 28 5.93 -5.36 9.82
CA ILE A 28 5.99 -6.62 9.05
C ILE A 28 4.97 -6.61 7.91
N PHE A 29 3.81 -5.98 8.12
CA PHE A 29 2.80 -5.79 7.09
C PHE A 29 3.33 -4.93 5.93
N LEU A 30 3.87 -3.73 6.20
CA LEU A 30 4.37 -2.81 5.19
C LEU A 30 5.55 -3.40 4.40
N LYS A 31 6.42 -4.18 5.06
CA LYS A 31 7.47 -4.92 4.39
C LYS A 31 6.90 -5.90 3.35
N ARG A 32 5.96 -6.76 3.76
CA ARG A 32 5.33 -7.74 2.86
C ARG A 32 4.52 -7.09 1.75
N LEU A 33 3.84 -5.98 2.05
CA LEU A 33 3.08 -5.21 1.07
C LEU A 33 4.02 -4.61 0.01
N THR A 34 5.18 -4.10 0.41
CA THR A 34 6.20 -3.59 -0.51
C THR A 34 6.71 -4.70 -1.44
N GLU A 35 7.04 -5.87 -0.90
CA GLU A 35 7.48 -7.04 -1.67
C GLU A 35 6.39 -7.50 -2.66
N LEU A 36 5.12 -7.51 -2.25
CA LEU A 36 3.99 -7.82 -3.11
C LEU A 36 3.89 -6.83 -4.29
N CYS A 37 3.91 -5.52 -4.01
CA CYS A 37 3.83 -4.48 -5.03
C CYS A 37 4.96 -4.60 -6.06
N GLN A 38 6.20 -4.84 -5.62
CA GLN A 38 7.35 -5.05 -6.51
C GLN A 38 7.17 -6.30 -7.39
N ASN A 39 6.69 -7.40 -6.80
CA ASN A 39 6.44 -8.64 -7.54
C ASN A 39 5.32 -8.49 -8.58
N TRP A 40 4.30 -7.67 -8.28
CA TRP A 40 3.19 -7.37 -9.19
C TRP A 40 3.58 -6.41 -10.30
N GLU A 41 4.44 -5.43 -10.02
CA GLU A 41 5.01 -4.54 -11.04
C GLU A 41 5.77 -5.34 -12.11
N ASN A 42 6.58 -6.32 -11.69
CA ASN A 42 7.29 -7.25 -12.58
C ASN A 42 6.35 -8.10 -13.46
N GLN A 43 5.08 -8.24 -13.07
CA GLN A 43 4.04 -8.95 -13.81
C GLN A 43 3.16 -8.01 -14.65
N GLY A 44 3.46 -6.71 -14.67
CA GLY A 44 2.71 -5.71 -15.43
C GLY A 44 1.49 -5.14 -14.71
N ILE A 45 1.40 -5.33 -13.39
CA ILE A 45 0.34 -4.76 -12.53
C ILE A 45 0.91 -3.54 -11.80
N ILE A 46 0.34 -2.36 -12.01
CA ILE A 46 0.66 -1.16 -11.24
C ILE A 46 -0.21 -1.13 -10.00
N THR A 47 0.40 -1.01 -8.83
CA THR A 47 -0.30 -0.87 -7.56
C THR A 47 -0.32 0.57 -7.06
N GLN A 48 -1.45 0.96 -6.47
CA GLN A 48 -1.59 2.16 -5.64
C GLN A 48 -1.99 1.68 -4.24
N VAL A 49 -1.19 2.03 -3.23
CA VAL A 49 -1.49 1.67 -1.84
C VAL A 49 -2.07 2.90 -1.14
N ILE A 50 -3.21 2.74 -0.48
CA ILE A 50 -3.85 3.79 0.32
C ILE A 50 -4.02 3.25 1.73
N LEU A 51 -3.25 3.80 2.67
CA LEU A 51 -3.36 3.48 4.09
C LEU A 51 -4.30 4.49 4.74
N VAL A 52 -5.36 4.02 5.39
CA VAL A 52 -6.38 4.87 6.02
C VAL A 52 -6.31 4.67 7.52
N ASP A 53 -5.76 5.65 8.24
CA ASP A 53 -5.82 5.68 9.69
C ASP A 53 -7.22 6.08 10.15
N ASP A 54 -7.83 5.24 10.98
CA ASP A 54 -9.17 5.45 11.54
C ASP A 54 -9.09 6.02 12.97
N GLY A 55 -8.23 7.03 13.19
CA GLY A 55 -8.08 7.66 14.50
C GLY A 55 -7.30 6.82 15.51
N SER A 56 -6.16 6.26 15.08
CA SER A 56 -5.24 5.55 15.99
C SER A 56 -4.70 6.49 17.06
N ILE A 57 -4.47 5.94 18.25
CA ILE A 57 -3.87 6.67 19.38
C ILE A 57 -2.48 6.14 19.74
N ASP A 58 -2.04 5.06 19.07
CA ASP A 58 -0.70 4.51 19.18
C ASP A 58 0.23 5.03 18.07
N GLU A 59 1.39 4.40 17.89
CA GLU A 59 2.42 4.81 16.93
C GLU A 59 2.07 4.46 15.45
N SER A 60 0.86 3.97 15.15
CA SER A 60 0.50 3.49 13.81
C SER A 60 0.74 4.54 12.72
N VAL A 61 0.28 5.77 12.91
CA VAL A 61 0.45 6.87 11.93
C VAL A 61 1.93 7.16 11.68
N GLU A 62 2.73 7.23 12.75
CA GLU A 62 4.17 7.49 12.65
C GLU A 62 4.89 6.37 11.90
N ILE A 63 4.53 5.11 12.16
CA ILE A 63 5.09 3.95 11.47
C ILE A 63 4.72 3.97 9.98
N MET A 64 3.47 4.30 9.62
CA MET A 64 3.06 4.44 8.21
C MET A 64 3.88 5.52 7.50
N GLN A 65 4.01 6.70 8.11
CA GLN A 65 4.76 7.82 7.52
C GLN A 65 6.24 7.48 7.29
N LYS A 66 6.84 6.67 8.17
CA LYS A 66 8.25 6.27 8.07
C LYS A 66 8.50 5.09 7.13
N SER A 67 7.57 4.16 7.04
CA SER A 67 7.83 2.81 6.50
C SER A 67 6.92 2.41 5.35
N ALA A 68 5.94 3.22 4.97
CA ALA A 68 5.07 2.91 3.84
C ALA A 68 5.88 2.86 2.52
N PRO A 69 5.48 2.00 1.55
CA PRO A 69 6.07 2.02 0.22
C PRO A 69 6.05 3.45 -0.37
N PRO A 70 7.09 3.90 -1.10
CA PRO A 70 7.18 5.29 -1.58
C PRO A 70 6.02 5.79 -2.46
N SER A 71 5.27 4.87 -3.08
CA SER A 71 4.10 5.16 -3.91
C SER A 71 2.77 5.10 -3.14
N SER A 72 2.82 5.04 -1.81
CA SER A 72 1.62 4.96 -0.97
C SER A 72 1.07 6.35 -0.66
N GLU A 73 -0.24 6.43 -0.57
CA GLU A 73 -0.96 7.56 0.01
C GLU A 73 -1.37 7.20 1.43
N ILE A 74 -1.27 8.16 2.35
CA ILE A 74 -1.71 8.01 3.74
C ILE A 74 -2.83 9.01 3.99
N VAL A 75 -3.98 8.50 4.41
CA VAL A 75 -5.15 9.29 4.80
C VAL A 75 -5.35 9.13 6.29
N VAL A 76 -5.35 10.23 7.04
CA VAL A 76 -5.60 10.20 8.49
C VAL A 76 -6.95 10.84 8.79
N LEU A 77 -7.83 10.10 9.45
CA LEU A 77 -9.15 10.57 9.85
C LEU A 77 -9.10 11.10 11.28
N GLU A 78 -9.68 12.29 11.53
CA GLU A 78 -9.68 12.93 12.87
C GLU A 78 -10.49 12.16 13.93
N ARG A 79 -11.33 11.23 13.50
CA ARG A 79 -12.16 10.35 14.34
C ARG A 79 -12.52 9.11 13.54
N ASN A 80 -12.90 8.04 14.24
CA ASN A 80 -13.47 6.86 13.62
C ASN A 80 -14.80 7.23 12.92
N TYR A 81 -14.94 6.90 11.63
CA TYR A 81 -16.17 7.18 10.86
C TYR A 81 -17.05 5.94 10.61
N GLY A 82 -16.75 4.82 11.30
CA GLY A 82 -17.42 3.51 11.18
C GLY A 82 -18.92 3.53 10.88
#